data_AF-A0AAP8F3N8-F1
#
_entry.id   AF-A0AAP8F3N8-F1
#
_cell.length_a   1.000
_cell.length_b   1.000
_cell.length_c   1.000
_cell.angle_alpha   90.00
_cell.angle_beta   90.00
_cell.angle_gamma   90.00
#
_symmetry.space_group_name_H-M   'P 1'
#
loop_
_entity.id
_entity.type
_entity.pdbx_description
1 polymer ?
#
loop_
_entity_poly.entity_id
_entity_poly.type
_entity_poly.pdbx_seq_one_letter_code
_entity_poly.pdbx_strand_id
1 'polypeptide(L)'
;MARRQANNIVRVQFSDDRVMMFGNSYKPWEMQFEEYLWLLKQKWKLTEVEQVTVSDNEWVSWGGLKWCPEERFQHQLNREGCQETDLDNPNPRQYKEMTFYKDASTTRKVNQAVSNYKKGVY
;
A
#
# COMPACT_ATOMS: atom_id res chain seq x y z
N MET A 1 -19.26 9.06 13.81
CA MET A 1 -18.87 7.63 13.83
C MET A 1 -17.37 7.57 13.59
N ALA A 2 -16.59 7.06 14.55
CA ALA A 2 -15.15 6.91 14.37
C ALA A 2 -14.90 5.79 13.35
N ARG A 3 -14.32 6.12 12.18
CA ARG A 3 -13.90 5.12 11.20
C ARG A 3 -12.86 4.22 11.87
N ARG A 4 -13.11 2.90 11.90
CA ARG A 4 -12.19 1.90 12.46
C ARG A 4 -10.89 1.96 11.66
N GLN A 5 -9.84 2.50 12.28
CA GLN A 5 -8.56 2.85 11.64
C GLN A 5 -7.64 1.65 11.35
N ALA A 6 -8.11 0.41 11.53
CA ALA A 6 -7.22 -0.71 11.80
C ALA A 6 -6.62 -1.37 10.55
N ASN A 7 -7.30 -1.37 9.39
CA ASN A 7 -6.92 -2.24 8.26
C ASN A 7 -6.96 -1.54 6.89
N ASN A 8 -6.82 -0.22 6.83
CA ASN A 8 -6.99 0.52 5.58
C ASN A 8 -5.90 0.21 4.55
N ILE A 9 -6.29 0.20 3.28
CA ILE A 9 -5.36 0.18 2.14
C ILE A 9 -4.91 1.60 1.86
N VAL A 10 -3.61 1.82 1.76
CA VAL A 10 -2.98 3.09 1.35
C VAL A 10 -2.43 2.95 -0.06
N ARG A 11 -2.95 3.75 -1.00
CA ARG A 11 -2.49 3.82 -2.39
C ARG A 11 -1.65 5.09 -2.57
N VAL A 12 -0.39 4.91 -2.94
CA VAL A 12 0.58 5.99 -3.20
C VAL A 12 0.95 5.99 -4.67
N GLN A 13 0.62 7.07 -5.36
CA GLN A 13 1.03 7.35 -6.74
C GLN A 13 2.25 8.27 -6.71
N PHE A 14 3.33 7.81 -7.32
CA PHE A 14 4.56 8.56 -7.50
C PHE A 14 4.55 9.31 -8.84
N SER A 15 5.42 10.32 -8.96
CA SER A 15 5.51 11.17 -10.16
C SER A 15 6.08 10.46 -11.41
N ASP A 16 6.52 9.21 -11.29
CA ASP A 16 6.96 8.33 -12.39
C ASP A 16 5.86 7.33 -12.78
N ASP A 17 4.60 7.68 -12.60
CA ASP A 17 3.39 6.87 -12.85
C ASP A 17 3.30 5.56 -12.06
N ARG A 18 4.30 5.26 -11.23
CA ARG A 18 4.29 4.07 -10.37
C ARG A 18 3.24 4.25 -9.29
N VAL A 19 2.35 3.26 -9.16
CA VAL A 19 1.38 3.18 -8.08
C VAL A 19 1.67 1.98 -7.20
N MET A 20 1.88 2.24 -5.92
CA MET A 20 2.12 1.22 -4.91
C MET A 20 1.04 1.26 -3.85
N MET A 21 0.61 0.07 -3.45
CA MET A 21 -0.39 -0.13 -2.42
C MET A 21 0.26 -0.74 -1.18
N PHE A 22 -0.14 -0.27 -0.02
CA PHE A 22 0.35 -0.67 1.30
C PHE A 22 -0.85 -0.94 2.20
N GLY A 23 -0.65 -1.75 3.22
CA GLY A 23 -1.61 -1.91 4.28
C GLY A 23 -0.99 -2.65 5.45
N ASN A 24 -1.74 -2.73 6.54
CA ASN A 24 -1.25 -3.41 7.73
C ASN A 24 -1.18 -4.91 7.47
N SER A 25 0.01 -5.49 7.68
CA SER A 25 0.25 -6.93 7.57
C SER A 25 0.77 -7.43 8.92
N TYR A 26 1.92 -8.12 8.96
CA TYR A 26 2.65 -8.40 10.19
C TYR A 26 3.35 -7.16 10.79
N LYS A 27 3.34 -6.02 10.08
CA LYS A 27 3.79 -4.69 10.52
C LYS A 27 2.79 -3.61 10.10
N PRO A 28 2.81 -2.43 10.75
CA PRO A 28 2.08 -1.26 10.26
C PRO A 28 2.51 -0.85 8.85
N TRP A 29 1.58 -0.31 8.06
CA TRP A 29 1.85 0.15 6.70
C TRP A 29 2.94 1.22 6.66
N GLU A 30 3.06 2.08 7.68
CA GLU A 30 4.09 3.12 7.74
C GLU A 30 5.51 2.53 7.71
N MET A 31 5.77 1.49 8.51
CA MET A 31 7.07 0.83 8.55
C MET A 31 7.40 0.15 7.22
N GLN A 32 6.39 -0.45 6.59
CA GLN A 32 6.54 -1.10 5.29
C GLN A 32 6.78 -0.07 4.18
N PHE A 33 6.12 1.08 4.26
CA PHE A 33 6.37 2.20 3.36
C PHE A 33 7.79 2.73 3.50
N GLU A 34 8.31 2.89 4.71
CA GLU A 34 9.70 3.30 4.95
C GLU A 34 10.70 2.27 4.41
N GLU A 35 10.48 0.97 4.63
CA GLU A 35 11.27 -0.10 4.00
C GLU A 35 11.28 0.03 2.46
N TYR A 36 10.13 0.38 1.87
CA TYR A 36 10.03 0.60 0.43
C TYR A 36 10.77 1.86 -0.03
N LEU A 37 10.69 2.98 0.71
CA LEU A 37 11.46 4.20 0.41
C LEU A 37 12.97 3.95 0.47
N TRP A 38 13.44 3.16 1.43
CA TRP A 38 14.83 2.75 1.52
C TRP A 38 15.28 2.00 0.26
N LEU A 39 14.47 1.04 -0.22
CA LEU A 39 14.74 0.31 -1.46
C LEU A 39 14.78 1.23 -2.69
N LEU A 40 13.86 2.20 -2.78
CA LEU A 40 13.85 3.18 -3.87
C LEU A 40 15.08 4.08 -3.85
N LYS A 41 15.50 4.52 -2.66
CA LYS A 41 16.70 5.35 -2.48
C LYS A 41 17.95 4.62 -2.95
N GLN A 42 18.13 3.36 -2.53
CA GLN A 42 19.27 2.52 -2.97
C GLN A 42 19.32 2.33 -4.49
N LYS A 43 18.14 2.26 -5.12
CA LYS A 43 18.02 2.09 -6.57
C LYS A 43 18.05 3.40 -7.35
N TRP A 44 18.20 4.55 -6.68
CA TRP A 44 18.11 5.89 -7.29
C TRP A 44 16.77 6.14 -8.02
N LYS A 45 15.68 5.57 -7.48
CA LYS A 45 14.31 5.64 -8.04
C LYS A 45 13.32 6.37 -7.12
N LEU A 46 13.83 7.10 -6.12
CA LEU A 46 12.99 7.86 -5.21
C LEU A 46 12.50 9.15 -5.87
N THR A 47 11.24 9.15 -6.27
CA THR A 47 10.55 10.24 -6.96
C THR A 47 9.65 11.04 -6.01
N GLU A 48 8.98 12.09 -6.50
CA GLU A 48 7.95 12.79 -5.72
C GLU A 48 6.69 11.94 -5.61
N VAL A 49 5.87 12.21 -4.60
CA VAL A 49 4.52 11.64 -4.48
C VAL A 49 3.53 12.62 -5.10
N GLU A 50 2.76 12.15 -6.06
CA GLU A 50 1.74 12.94 -6.75
C GLU A 50 0.40 12.85 -6.03
N GLN A 51 0.02 11.64 -5.60
CA GLN A 51 -1.27 11.42 -4.97
C GLN A 51 -1.21 10.33 -3.91
N VAL A 52 -1.91 10.57 -2.80
CA VAL A 52 -2.16 9.57 -1.75
C VAL A 52 -3.66 9.42 -1.58
N THR A 53 -4.14 8.18 -1.63
CA THR A 53 -5.54 7.85 -1.36
C THR A 53 -5.61 6.63 -0.45
N VAL A 54 -6.74 6.49 0.23
CA VAL A 54 -6.99 5.38 1.15
C VAL A 54 -8.32 4.73 0.84
N SER A 55 -8.43 3.45 1.15
CA SER A 55 -9.68 2.69 1.13
C SER A 55 -9.90 2.08 2.51
N ASP A 56 -11.16 2.08 2.96
CA ASP A 56 -11.59 1.43 4.21
C ASP A 56 -11.66 -0.10 4.09
N ASN A 57 -11.38 -0.65 2.90
CA ASN A 57 -11.26 -2.09 2.70
C ASN A 57 -10.02 -2.62 3.42
N GLU A 58 -10.10 -3.87 3.86
CA GLU A 58 -8.99 -4.52 4.56
C GLU A 58 -7.83 -4.87 3.62
N TRP A 59 -6.60 -4.67 4.08
CA TRP A 59 -5.41 -5.17 3.39
C TRP A 59 -5.42 -6.70 3.28
N VAL A 60 -4.77 -7.23 2.23
CA VAL A 60 -4.62 -8.69 2.06
C VAL A 60 -3.71 -9.23 3.17
N SER A 61 -4.26 -10.06 4.04
CA SER A 61 -3.58 -10.54 5.25
C SER A 61 -2.72 -11.79 5.04
N TRP A 62 -2.85 -12.44 3.88
CA TRP A 62 -2.19 -13.72 3.60
C TRP A 62 -0.77 -13.55 3.04
N GLY A 63 0.14 -14.49 3.38
CA GLY A 63 1.49 -14.57 2.82
C GLY A 63 2.47 -13.46 3.24
N GLY A 64 2.11 -12.60 4.20
CA GLY A 64 2.98 -11.51 4.65
C GLY A 64 3.18 -10.42 3.59
N LEU A 65 2.20 -10.23 2.70
CA LEU A 65 2.27 -9.23 1.63
C LEU A 65 2.50 -7.83 2.21
N LYS A 66 3.67 -7.26 1.94
CA LYS A 66 4.04 -5.95 2.50
C LYS A 66 3.45 -4.76 1.75
N TRP A 67 3.59 -4.85 0.45
CA TRP A 67 3.15 -3.86 -0.52
C TRP A 67 3.03 -4.55 -1.87
N CYS A 68 2.26 -3.98 -2.78
CA CYS A 68 2.21 -4.46 -4.16
C CYS A 68 1.99 -3.31 -5.14
N PRO A 69 2.42 -3.47 -6.40
CA PRO A 69 1.95 -2.62 -7.48
C PRO A 69 0.43 -2.72 -7.62
N GLU A 70 -0.24 -1.60 -7.92
CA GLU A 70 -1.70 -1.56 -8.11
C GLU A 70 -2.17 -2.56 -9.17
N GLU A 71 -1.46 -2.66 -10.30
CA GLU A 71 -1.75 -3.59 -11.39
C GLU A 71 -1.81 -5.07 -10.97
N ARG A 72 -1.13 -5.43 -9.87
CA ARG A 72 -1.10 -6.80 -9.35
C ARG A 72 -2.08 -7.03 -8.20
N PHE A 73 -2.76 -5.98 -7.73
CA PHE A 73 -3.54 -6.09 -6.50
C PHE A 73 -4.75 -7.00 -6.65
N GLN A 74 -5.44 -6.99 -7.80
CA GLN A 74 -6.53 -7.95 -8.04
C GLN A 74 -6.04 -9.40 -7.98
N HIS A 75 -4.84 -9.68 -8.49
CA HIS A 75 -4.25 -11.02 -8.38
C HIS A 75 -4.00 -11.41 -6.91
N GLN A 76 -3.57 -10.46 -6.06
CA GLN A 76 -3.45 -10.72 -4.62
C GLN A 76 -4.81 -11.01 -3.96
N LEU A 77 -5.86 -10.30 -4.36
CA LEU A 77 -7.23 -10.54 -3.88
C LEU A 77 -7.76 -11.91 -4.34
N ASN A 78 -7.43 -12.34 -5.57
CA ASN A 78 -7.82 -13.66 -6.08
C ASN A 78 -7.20 -14.81 -5.30
N ARG A 79 -6.00 -14.60 -4.72
CA ARG A 79 -5.26 -15.61 -3.95
C ARG A 79 -5.49 -15.50 -2.44
N GLU A 80 -6.33 -14.57 -2.00
CA GLU A 80 -6.56 -14.33 -0.57
C GLU A 80 -7.17 -15.56 0.12
N GLY A 81 -6.43 -16.10 1.10
CA GLY A 81 -6.83 -17.29 1.85
C GLY A 81 -6.45 -18.62 1.20
N CYS A 82 -5.80 -18.61 0.03
CA CYS A 82 -5.38 -19.80 -0.72
C CYS A 82 -3.90 -20.10 -0.50
N GLN A 83 -3.52 -21.37 -0.35
CA GLN A 83 -2.12 -21.80 -0.38
C GLN A 83 -1.55 -21.81 -1.80
N GLU A 84 -0.25 -22.02 -1.95
CA GLU A 84 0.43 -21.99 -3.25
C GLU A 84 -0.17 -22.97 -4.27
N THR A 85 -0.57 -24.17 -3.82
CA THR A 85 -1.15 -25.22 -4.68
C THR A 85 -2.66 -25.12 -4.86
N ASP A 86 -3.33 -24.25 -4.10
CA ASP A 86 -4.78 -24.15 -4.14
C ASP A 86 -5.24 -23.44 -5.42
N LEU A 87 -6.46 -23.76 -5.85
CA LEU A 87 -7.17 -22.94 -6.82
C LEU A 87 -7.44 -21.54 -6.23
N ASP A 88 -7.65 -20.56 -7.10
CA ASP A 88 -8.01 -19.21 -6.69
C ASP A 88 -9.29 -19.20 -5.84
N ASN A 89 -9.40 -18.19 -4.98
CA ASN A 89 -10.55 -17.99 -4.13
C ASN A 89 -11.80 -17.91 -5.03
N PRO A 90 -12.84 -18.75 -4.79
CA PRO A 90 -14.01 -18.78 -5.64
C PRO A 90 -14.85 -17.49 -5.59
N ASN A 91 -14.68 -16.68 -4.53
CA ASN A 91 -15.40 -15.42 -4.34
C ASN A 91 -14.43 -14.29 -3.94
N PRO A 92 -13.54 -13.86 -4.85
CA PRO A 92 -12.53 -12.87 -4.51
C PRO A 92 -13.13 -11.47 -4.45
N ARG A 93 -12.62 -10.65 -3.53
CA ARG A 93 -12.95 -9.22 -3.49
C ARG A 93 -12.53 -8.56 -4.80
N GLN A 94 -13.34 -7.61 -5.27
CA GLN A 94 -13.11 -6.95 -6.54
C GLN A 94 -12.48 -5.58 -6.31
N TYR A 95 -11.27 -5.36 -6.85
CA TYR A 95 -10.57 -4.10 -6.75
C TYR A 95 -11.40 -2.93 -7.30
N LYS A 96 -12.07 -3.15 -8.44
CA LYS A 96 -12.94 -2.15 -9.09
C LYS A 96 -14.11 -1.68 -8.22
N GLU A 97 -14.47 -2.44 -7.19
CA GLU A 97 -15.57 -2.11 -6.26
C GLU A 97 -15.08 -1.34 -5.02
N MET A 98 -13.75 -1.24 -4.85
CA MET A 98 -13.16 -0.50 -3.74
C MET A 98 -13.22 1.01 -3.99
N THR A 99 -13.60 1.76 -2.96
CA THR A 99 -13.61 3.23 -3.02
C THR A 99 -12.33 3.79 -2.42
N PHE A 100 -11.64 4.63 -3.19
CA PHE A 100 -10.47 5.36 -2.74
C PHE A 100 -10.78 6.85 -2.57
N TYR A 101 -10.35 7.42 -1.44
CA TYR A 101 -10.55 8.82 -1.14
C TYR A 101 -9.28 9.44 -0.56
N LYS A 102 -9.16 10.77 -0.62
CA LYS A 102 -8.01 11.49 -0.06
C LYS A 102 -8.13 11.54 1.46
N ASP A 103 -7.05 11.21 2.16
CA ASP A 103 -6.94 11.36 3.61
C ASP A 103 -5.76 12.25 3.97
N ALA A 104 -6.03 13.39 4.60
CA ALA A 104 -5.02 14.41 4.88
C ALA A 104 -3.96 13.93 5.89
N SER A 105 -4.35 13.10 6.85
CA SER A 105 -3.43 12.56 7.86
C SER A 105 -2.43 11.60 7.23
N THR A 106 -2.93 10.62 6.48
CA THR A 106 -2.10 9.65 5.74
C THR A 106 -1.24 10.36 4.70
N THR A 107 -1.77 11.34 3.97
CA THR A 107 -1.00 12.14 3.01
C THR A 107 0.17 12.86 3.70
N ARG A 108 -0.07 13.48 4.86
CA ARG A 108 0.98 14.15 5.64
C ARG A 108 2.07 13.17 6.08
N LYS A 109 1.70 11.98 6.57
CA LYS A 109 2.66 10.94 6.96
C LYS A 109 3.53 10.50 5.78
N VAL A 110 2.91 10.19 4.64
CA VAL A 110 3.62 9.79 3.41
C VAL A 110 4.61 10.87 2.97
N ASN A 111 4.16 12.12 2.86
CA ASN A 111 5.00 13.23 2.42
C ASN A 111 6.15 13.50 3.39
N GLN A 112 5.90 13.39 4.71
CA GLN A 112 6.95 13.55 5.72
C GLN A 112 8.03 12.47 5.57
N ALA A 113 7.64 11.20 5.43
CA ALA A 113 8.58 10.09 5.25
C ALA A 113 9.41 10.28 3.97
N VAL A 114 8.79 10.63 2.85
CA VAL A 114 9.51 10.90 1.58
C VAL A 114 10.52 12.05 1.75
N SER A 115 10.11 13.17 2.38
CA SER A 115 10.99 14.30 2.67
C SER A 115 12.19 13.88 3.55
N ASN A 116 11.94 13.09 4.59
CA ASN A 116 12.97 12.57 5.49
C ASN A 116 14.03 11.76 4.72
N TYR A 117 13.59 10.82 3.88
CA TYR A 117 14.48 9.99 3.07
C TYR A 117 15.31 10.79 2.06
N LYS A 118 14.71 11.82 1.43
CA LYS A 118 15.42 12.76 0.53
C LYS A 118 16.48 13.59 1.25
N LYS A 119 16.20 14.02 2.48
CA LYS A 119 17.14 14.78 3.33
C LYS A 119 18.18 13.90 4.02
N GLY A 120 18.02 12.57 3.98
CA GLY A 120 18.91 11.65 4.70
C GLY A 120 18.71 11.63 6.20
N VAL A 121 17.53 12.04 6.69
CA VAL A 121 17.14 11.96 8.09
C VAL A 121 16.25 10.73 8.23
N TYR A 122 16.70 9.71 8.95
CA TYR A 122 15.95 8.45 9.14
C TYR A 122 15.99 8.03 10.61
#